data_AF-A0A417Y003-F1
#
_entry.id   AF-A0A417Y003-F1
#
_cell.length_a   1.000
_cell.length_b   1.000
_cell.length_c   1.000
_cell.angle_alpha   90.00
_cell.angle_beta   90.00
_cell.angle_gamma   90.00
#
_symmetry.space_group_name_H-M   'P 1'
#
loop_
_entity.id
_entity.type
_entity.pdbx_description
1 polymer ?
#
loop_
_entity_poly.entity_id
_entity_poly.type
_entity_poly.pdbx_seq_one_letter_code
_entity_poly.pdbx_strand_id
1 'polypeptide(L)'
;MAGAHLDSVPEGPGINDNGSGSSGLIEVAEQIAKLKLPNKVRFAWWGAEEAGLIGSPNYGLFIYDGDGSGFGLVGPDGSDEIEALFERYYAELGIPSEPTAFSGRSDYQAFINNGIPSGGLFTGAEGVKTPAQAAKWGGTAGLAYDPCYHSACDTIDNLDHDALGINADAVAYVVLLYASRREAINAG
;
A
#
# COMPACT_ATOMS: atom_id res chain seq x y z
N MET A 1 -0.18 13.30 2.87
CA MET A 1 -0.69 12.57 4.06
C MET A 1 -0.37 11.11 3.83
N ALA A 2 -0.13 10.33 4.86
CA ALA A 2 -0.03 8.88 4.74
C ALA A 2 -0.96 8.25 5.79
N GLY A 3 -1.65 7.16 5.44
CA GLY A 3 -2.67 6.57 6.30
C GLY A 3 -2.83 5.07 6.08
N ALA A 4 -3.38 4.41 7.08
CA ALA A 4 -3.76 3.00 7.08
C ALA A 4 -4.93 2.84 8.07
N HIS A 5 -5.90 1.96 7.80
CA HIS A 5 -6.91 1.64 8.79
C HIS A 5 -6.33 0.76 9.92
N LEU A 6 -6.92 0.88 11.11
CA LEU A 6 -6.46 0.27 12.36
C LEU A 6 -7.52 -0.66 12.98
N ASP A 7 -8.72 -0.70 12.42
CA ASP A 7 -9.73 -1.70 12.75
C ASP A 7 -9.45 -3.05 12.09
N SER A 8 -10.13 -4.07 12.61
CA SER A 8 -10.15 -5.43 12.08
C SER A 8 -11.57 -6.00 12.15
N VAL A 9 -11.85 -6.98 11.28
CA VAL A 9 -13.13 -7.68 11.31
C VAL A 9 -13.32 -8.44 12.65
N PRO A 10 -14.57 -8.66 13.10
CA PRO A 10 -14.84 -9.39 14.34
C PRO A 10 -14.32 -10.84 14.38
N GLU A 11 -14.12 -11.44 13.21
CA GLU A 11 -13.75 -12.84 13.04
C GLU A 11 -12.30 -13.14 13.45
N GLY A 12 -11.40 -12.15 13.47
CA GLY A 12 -9.99 -12.37 13.70
C GLY A 12 -9.21 -11.15 14.18
N PRO A 13 -7.90 -11.32 14.44
CA PRO A 13 -7.08 -10.24 15.00
C PRO A 13 -6.60 -9.20 13.98
N GLY A 14 -6.80 -9.39 12.68
CA GLY A 14 -6.50 -8.38 11.66
C GLY A 14 -5.03 -8.00 11.54
N ILE A 15 -4.12 -8.98 11.65
CA ILE A 15 -2.69 -8.68 11.68
C ILE A 15 -2.15 -8.29 10.30
N ASN A 16 -2.50 -9.01 9.24
CA ASN A 16 -2.23 -8.52 7.89
C ASN A 16 -3.24 -7.43 7.49
N ASP A 17 -4.51 -7.59 7.89
CA ASP A 17 -5.63 -6.67 7.60
C ASP A 17 -6.13 -5.91 8.84
N ASN A 18 -5.60 -4.74 9.19
CA ASN A 18 -4.49 -4.00 8.56
C ASN A 18 -3.43 -3.61 9.59
N GLY A 19 -3.13 -4.53 10.52
CA GLY A 19 -2.00 -4.41 11.43
C GLY A 19 -0.69 -4.16 10.68
N SER A 20 -0.53 -4.75 9.48
CA SER A 20 0.66 -4.60 8.62
C SER A 20 0.84 -3.15 8.15
N GLY A 21 -0.17 -2.53 7.55
CA GLY A 21 -0.12 -1.14 7.11
C GLY A 21 -0.04 -0.16 8.28
N SER A 22 -0.80 -0.42 9.34
CA SER A 22 -0.77 0.40 10.55
C SER A 22 0.60 0.42 11.22
N SER A 23 1.24 -0.74 11.39
CA SER A 23 2.57 -0.84 12.02
C SER A 23 3.68 -0.27 11.14
N GLY A 24 3.65 -0.56 9.82
CA GLY A 24 4.58 0.04 8.87
C GLY A 24 4.49 1.58 8.87
N LEU A 25 3.27 2.12 8.92
CA LEU A 25 3.06 3.57 8.98
C LEU A 25 3.58 4.22 10.27
N ILE A 26 3.45 3.53 11.42
CA ILE A 26 4.02 3.99 12.70
C ILE A 26 5.54 4.08 12.58
N GLU A 27 6.19 3.03 12.08
CA GLU A 27 7.65 3.02 11.90
C GLU A 27 8.10 4.17 10.98
N VAL A 28 7.42 4.39 9.85
CA VAL A 28 7.71 5.52 8.96
C VAL A 28 7.57 6.86 9.70
N ALA A 29 6.53 7.02 10.51
CA ALA A 29 6.33 8.24 11.30
C ALA A 29 7.46 8.47 12.31
N GLU A 30 7.92 7.41 13.00
CA GLU A 30 9.04 7.49 13.94
C GLU A 30 10.35 7.89 13.25
N GLN A 31 10.63 7.35 12.08
CA GLN A 31 11.85 7.70 11.32
C GLN A 31 11.77 9.13 10.78
N ILE A 32 10.62 9.54 10.25
CA ILE A 32 10.42 10.89 9.72
C ILE A 32 10.51 11.96 10.81
N ALA A 33 10.05 11.68 12.03
CA ALA A 33 10.13 12.61 13.16
C ALA A 33 11.57 12.99 13.54
N LYS A 34 12.56 12.18 13.15
CA LYS A 34 14.00 12.45 13.40
C LYS A 34 14.59 13.48 12.41
N LEU A 35 13.85 13.82 11.35
CA LEU A 35 14.34 14.65 10.24
C LEU A 35 13.78 16.08 10.30
N LYS A 36 14.53 17.03 9.73
CA LYS A 36 14.06 18.40 9.51
C LYS A 36 13.59 18.54 8.07
N LEU A 37 12.29 18.47 7.87
CA LEU A 37 11.66 18.47 6.55
C LEU A 37 10.95 19.80 6.28
N PRO A 38 10.98 20.31 5.04
CA PRO A 38 10.31 21.57 4.68
C PRO A 38 8.78 21.45 4.73
N ASN A 39 8.22 20.27 4.43
CA ASN A 39 6.77 20.06 4.42
C ASN A 39 6.29 19.37 5.69
N LYS A 40 5.06 19.70 6.10
CA LYS A 40 4.37 19.02 7.19
C LYS A 40 3.81 17.70 6.69
N VAL A 41 4.21 16.59 7.31
CA VAL A 41 3.62 15.28 7.09
C VAL A 41 2.49 15.07 8.11
N ARG A 42 1.33 14.59 7.64
CA ARG A 42 0.24 14.13 8.50
C ARG A 42 0.12 12.62 8.33
N PHE A 43 0.12 11.92 9.45
CA PHE A 43 -0.18 10.50 9.56
C PHE A 43 -1.60 10.34 10.12
N ALA A 44 -2.34 9.37 9.61
CA ALA A 44 -3.70 9.08 10.06
C ALA A 44 -3.90 7.57 10.19
N TRP A 45 -4.58 7.17 11.25
CA TRP A 45 -5.07 5.81 11.43
C TRP A 45 -6.60 5.87 11.38
N TRP A 46 -7.16 5.20 10.37
CA TRP A 46 -8.59 5.20 10.11
C TRP A 46 -9.25 4.05 10.88
N GLY A 47 -10.55 4.15 11.09
CA GLY A 47 -11.35 3.03 11.58
C GLY A 47 -12.60 2.89 10.72
N ALA A 48 -13.19 1.69 10.72
CA ALA A 48 -14.37 1.28 9.97
C ALA A 48 -14.17 1.22 8.44
N GLU A 49 -13.07 0.65 7.95
CA GLU A 49 -12.74 0.58 6.51
C GLU A 49 -12.81 -0.83 5.90
N GLU A 50 -12.18 -1.83 6.53
CA GLU A 50 -12.08 -3.25 6.14
C GLU A 50 -11.83 -3.55 4.64
N ALA A 51 -10.72 -3.01 4.12
CA ALA A 51 -9.82 -3.61 3.13
C ALA A 51 -8.52 -2.78 2.94
N GLY A 52 -7.43 -3.21 3.59
CA GLY A 52 -6.08 -2.69 3.33
C GLY A 52 -4.98 -3.68 3.72
N LEU A 53 -4.24 -4.24 2.76
CA LEU A 53 -3.24 -5.30 3.03
C LEU A 53 -1.88 -4.98 2.42
N ILE A 54 -0.81 -4.99 3.22
CA ILE A 54 0.57 -4.81 2.71
C ILE A 54 1.59 -5.88 3.16
N GLY A 55 1.17 -6.93 3.87
CA GLY A 55 2.05 -7.96 4.44
C GLY A 55 1.66 -9.41 4.15
N SER A 56 0.88 -9.67 3.11
CA SER A 56 0.26 -10.98 2.83
C SER A 56 1.27 -12.15 2.71
N PRO A 57 0.99 -13.35 3.28
CA PRO A 57 1.95 -14.47 3.31
C PRO A 57 2.21 -15.10 1.93
N ASN A 58 1.30 -14.93 0.97
CA ASN A 58 1.50 -15.33 -0.42
C ASN A 58 1.40 -14.10 -1.32
N TYR A 59 2.05 -12.99 -0.94
CA TYR A 59 1.93 -11.66 -1.53
C TYR A 59 2.11 -11.59 -3.05
N GLY A 60 1.39 -10.66 -3.68
CA GLY A 60 1.85 -9.94 -4.87
C GLY A 60 2.36 -8.56 -4.48
N LEU A 61 3.07 -7.87 -5.38
CA LEU A 61 3.49 -6.48 -5.14
C LEU A 61 2.72 -5.58 -6.10
N PHE A 62 1.62 -5.02 -5.61
CA PHE A 62 0.73 -4.19 -6.41
C PHE A 62 0.85 -2.71 -6.07
N ILE A 63 0.82 -1.86 -7.10
CA ILE A 63 0.79 -0.39 -7.01
C ILE A 63 -0.55 0.08 -7.55
N TYR A 64 -1.24 1.00 -6.86
CA TYR A 64 -2.49 1.55 -7.40
C TYR A 64 -2.25 2.37 -8.68
N ASP A 65 -3.00 2.03 -9.73
CA ASP A 65 -2.97 2.60 -11.09
C ASP A 65 -3.52 4.03 -11.10
N GLY A 66 -2.63 4.99 -10.88
CA GLY A 66 -2.91 6.42 -10.76
C GLY A 66 -3.23 7.09 -12.09
N ASP A 67 -2.48 6.73 -13.13
CA ASP A 67 -2.62 7.26 -14.49
C ASP A 67 -3.71 6.55 -15.32
N GLY A 68 -4.23 5.42 -14.81
CA GLY A 68 -5.29 4.63 -15.44
C GLY A 68 -4.80 3.79 -16.63
N SER A 69 -3.50 3.63 -16.82
CA SER A 69 -2.90 2.88 -17.92
C SER A 69 -3.16 1.37 -17.81
N GLY A 70 -3.33 0.85 -16.58
CA GLY A 70 -3.61 -0.56 -16.32
C GLY A 70 -5.10 -0.93 -16.46
N PHE A 71 -5.99 -0.09 -15.94
CA PHE A 71 -7.40 -0.43 -15.72
C PHE A 71 -8.40 0.60 -16.28
N GLY A 72 -7.92 1.70 -16.86
CA GLY A 72 -8.77 2.76 -17.43
C GLY A 72 -9.49 3.63 -16.40
N LEU A 73 -9.08 3.55 -15.12
CA LEU A 73 -9.64 4.33 -14.02
C LEU A 73 -8.58 5.33 -13.53
N VAL A 74 -8.67 6.57 -14.00
CA VAL A 74 -7.70 7.62 -13.69
C VAL A 74 -8.02 8.23 -12.31
N GLY A 75 -7.00 8.32 -11.45
CA GLY A 75 -7.09 9.06 -10.18
C GLY A 75 -7.11 10.59 -10.39
N PRO A 76 -7.31 11.39 -9.32
CA PRO A 76 -7.16 12.85 -9.41
C PRO A 76 -5.73 13.27 -9.80
N ASP A 77 -5.57 14.42 -10.46
CA ASP A 77 -4.28 14.98 -10.92
C ASP A 77 -3.17 14.87 -9.85
N GLY A 78 -2.05 14.20 -10.16
CA GLY A 78 -0.96 13.91 -9.22
C GLY A 78 -1.01 12.50 -8.62
N SER A 79 -2.06 11.72 -8.87
CA SER A 79 -2.11 10.29 -8.51
C SER A 79 -1.14 9.47 -9.37
N ASP A 80 -0.98 9.86 -10.63
CA ASP A 80 0.05 9.38 -11.57
C ASP A 80 1.47 9.64 -11.03
N GLU A 81 1.71 10.81 -10.43
CA GLU A 81 3.01 11.09 -9.81
C GLU A 81 3.28 10.18 -8.60
N ILE A 82 2.25 9.89 -7.78
CA ILE A 82 2.38 8.99 -6.63
C ILE A 82 2.71 7.57 -7.10
N GLU A 83 1.99 7.07 -8.11
CA GLU A 83 2.27 5.79 -8.77
C GLU A 83 3.70 5.73 -9.29
N ALA A 84 4.13 6.71 -10.08
CA ALA A 84 5.46 6.75 -10.68
C ALA A 84 6.59 6.76 -9.63
N LEU A 85 6.35 7.31 -8.43
CA LEU A 85 7.33 7.25 -7.34
C LEU A 85 7.44 5.87 -6.72
N PHE A 86 6.32 5.14 -6.57
CA PHE A 86 6.37 3.74 -6.14
C PHE A 86 7.03 2.88 -7.22
N GLU A 87 6.63 3.00 -8.48
CA GLU A 87 7.24 2.25 -9.58
C GLU A 87 8.75 2.46 -9.66
N ARG A 88 9.20 3.70 -9.48
CA ARG A 88 10.62 4.03 -9.39
C ARG A 88 11.32 3.27 -8.27
N TYR A 89 10.74 3.25 -7.07
CA TYR A 89 11.33 2.55 -5.94
C TYR A 89 11.53 1.05 -6.24
N TYR A 90 10.50 0.37 -6.74
CA TYR A 90 10.60 -1.05 -7.11
C TYR A 90 11.60 -1.28 -8.25
N ALA A 91 11.57 -0.42 -9.29
CA ALA A 91 12.47 -0.52 -10.43
C ALA A 91 13.95 -0.31 -10.05
N GLU A 92 14.25 0.64 -9.16
CA GLU A 92 15.61 0.90 -8.65
C GLU A 92 16.19 -0.31 -7.89
N LEU A 93 15.32 -1.10 -7.24
CA LEU A 93 15.69 -2.33 -6.55
C LEU A 93 15.63 -3.58 -7.44
N GLY A 94 15.21 -3.45 -8.69
CA GLY A 94 15.01 -4.58 -9.61
C GLY A 94 13.89 -5.54 -9.16
N ILE A 95 12.97 -5.06 -8.32
CA ILE A 95 11.82 -5.82 -7.83
C ILE A 95 10.66 -5.62 -8.81
N PRO A 96 10.08 -6.67 -9.39
CA PRO A 96 8.95 -6.52 -10.28
C PRO A 96 7.67 -6.17 -9.51
N SER A 97 6.88 -5.22 -10.00
CA SER A 97 5.53 -4.89 -9.50
C SER A 97 4.46 -5.14 -10.58
N GLU A 98 3.18 -5.09 -10.20
CA GLU A 98 2.04 -5.05 -11.12
C GLU A 98 1.07 -3.92 -10.69
N PRO A 99 0.31 -3.31 -11.61
CA PRO A 99 -0.70 -2.33 -11.22
C PRO A 99 -1.91 -3.01 -10.57
N THR A 100 -2.65 -2.29 -9.74
CA THR A 100 -3.98 -2.66 -9.24
C THR A 100 -4.94 -1.48 -9.31
N ALA A 101 -6.22 -1.73 -9.54
CA ALA A 101 -7.21 -0.67 -9.72
C ALA A 101 -7.56 0.04 -8.40
N PHE A 102 -7.90 1.33 -8.48
CA PHE A 102 -8.71 1.99 -7.45
C PHE A 102 -10.14 1.41 -7.45
N SER A 103 -10.31 0.31 -6.72
CA SER A 103 -11.57 -0.42 -6.59
C SER A 103 -12.62 0.33 -5.77
N GLY A 104 -12.21 1.36 -5.04
CA GLY A 104 -13.03 2.12 -4.09
C GLY A 104 -13.38 1.37 -2.82
N ARG A 105 -12.70 0.25 -2.57
CA ARG A 105 -12.83 -0.56 -1.35
C ARG A 105 -11.74 -0.21 -0.34
N SER A 106 -11.34 1.06 -0.21
CA SER A 106 -10.35 1.45 0.81
C SER A 106 -10.39 2.95 1.14
N ASP A 107 -9.69 3.37 2.18
CA ASP A 107 -9.62 4.72 2.77
C ASP A 107 -9.33 5.84 1.75
N TYR A 108 -8.56 5.51 0.70
CA TYR A 108 -8.22 6.47 -0.36
C TYR A 108 -9.48 6.99 -1.09
N GLN A 109 -10.59 6.25 -1.09
CA GLN A 109 -11.75 6.60 -1.92
C GLN A 109 -12.38 7.93 -1.50
N ALA A 110 -12.38 8.26 -0.21
CA ALA A 110 -12.89 9.53 0.28
C ALA A 110 -12.02 10.71 -0.21
N PHE A 111 -10.71 10.52 -0.30
CA PHE A 111 -9.77 11.51 -0.85
C PHE A 111 -9.99 11.70 -2.35
N ILE A 112 -10.09 10.61 -3.11
CA ILE A 112 -10.38 10.63 -4.54
C ILE A 112 -11.69 11.37 -4.83
N ASN A 113 -12.76 11.07 -4.09
CA ASN A 113 -14.07 11.72 -4.24
C ASN A 113 -14.03 13.25 -4.00
N ASN A 114 -12.98 13.75 -3.33
CA ASN A 114 -12.77 15.17 -3.06
C ASN A 114 -11.63 15.76 -3.91
N GLY A 115 -11.20 15.08 -4.98
CA GLY A 115 -10.15 15.55 -5.87
C GLY A 115 -8.76 15.59 -5.22
N ILE A 116 -8.55 14.85 -4.14
CA ILE A 116 -7.25 14.77 -3.48
C ILE A 116 -6.46 13.62 -4.09
N PRO A 117 -5.23 13.87 -4.60
CA PRO A 117 -4.42 12.85 -5.26
C PRO A 117 -4.10 11.73 -4.28
N SER A 118 -4.22 10.49 -4.75
CA SER A 118 -4.10 9.30 -3.92
C SER A 118 -3.32 8.21 -4.65
N GLY A 119 -2.73 7.31 -3.88
CA GLY A 119 -1.99 6.14 -4.37
C GLY A 119 -1.59 5.27 -3.19
N GLY A 120 -0.93 4.15 -3.45
CA GLY A 120 -0.56 3.23 -2.38
C GLY A 120 -0.18 1.86 -2.92
N LEU A 121 -0.04 0.93 -1.97
CA LEU A 121 0.45 -0.41 -2.21
C LEU A 121 -0.57 -1.43 -1.73
N PHE A 122 -0.56 -2.60 -2.33
CA PHE A 122 -1.41 -3.72 -1.94
C PHE A 122 -0.69 -5.04 -2.18
N THR A 123 -0.83 -6.00 -1.25
CA THR A 123 -0.22 -7.33 -1.41
C THR A 123 -1.16 -8.42 -1.92
N GLY A 124 -2.43 -8.10 -2.17
CA GLY A 124 -3.45 -9.08 -2.51
C GLY A 124 -4.17 -9.63 -1.27
N ALA A 125 -5.46 -9.93 -1.45
CA ALA A 125 -6.40 -10.46 -0.46
C ALA A 125 -6.92 -11.84 -0.91
N GLU A 126 -8.21 -11.93 -1.24
CA GLU A 126 -8.89 -13.13 -1.73
C GLU A 126 -8.49 -13.57 -3.16
N GLY A 127 -7.75 -12.71 -3.89
CA GLY A 127 -7.31 -12.98 -5.26
C GLY A 127 -6.37 -14.19 -5.34
N VAL A 128 -6.49 -14.98 -6.42
CA VAL A 128 -5.69 -16.21 -6.60
C VAL A 128 -4.39 -15.90 -7.34
N LYS A 129 -3.25 -16.25 -6.72
CA LYS A 129 -1.93 -16.10 -7.33
C LYS A 129 -1.79 -16.99 -8.56
N THR A 130 -1.43 -16.40 -9.70
CA THR A 130 -1.21 -17.14 -10.95
C THR A 130 0.17 -17.83 -10.98
N PRO A 131 0.38 -18.84 -11.85
CA PRO A 131 1.70 -19.43 -12.06
C PRO A 131 2.78 -18.41 -12.49
N ALA A 132 2.41 -17.42 -13.30
CA ALA A 132 3.32 -16.36 -13.73
C ALA A 132 3.74 -15.47 -12.55
N GLN A 133 2.80 -15.11 -11.69
CA GLN A 133 3.08 -14.35 -10.47
C GLN A 133 3.89 -15.16 -9.45
N ALA A 134 3.63 -16.46 -9.31
CA ALA A 134 4.45 -17.33 -8.46
C ALA A 134 5.89 -17.46 -8.99
N ALA A 135 6.08 -17.52 -10.31
CA ALA A 135 7.41 -17.49 -10.90
C ALA A 135 8.12 -16.13 -10.70
N LYS A 136 7.35 -15.03 -10.60
CA LYS A 136 7.84 -13.66 -10.43
C LYS A 136 8.20 -13.32 -8.98
N TRP A 137 7.33 -13.66 -8.04
CA TRP A 137 7.40 -13.25 -6.63
C TRP A 137 7.59 -14.41 -5.65
N GLY A 138 7.63 -15.65 -6.15
CA GLY A 138 7.59 -16.83 -5.29
C GLY A 138 6.19 -17.11 -4.72
N GLY A 139 6.14 -17.95 -3.70
CA GLY A 139 4.90 -18.44 -3.10
C GLY A 139 4.23 -19.55 -3.92
N THR A 140 2.94 -19.75 -3.69
CA THR A 140 2.19 -20.89 -4.25
C THR A 140 1.11 -20.43 -5.21
N ALA A 141 1.24 -20.81 -6.49
CA ALA A 141 0.20 -20.57 -7.48
C ALA A 141 -1.06 -21.40 -7.19
N GLY A 142 -2.24 -20.85 -7.50
CA GLY A 142 -3.52 -21.48 -7.25
C GLY A 142 -4.05 -21.30 -5.82
N LEU A 143 -3.29 -20.66 -4.93
CA LEU A 143 -3.77 -20.22 -3.62
C LEU A 143 -4.07 -18.71 -3.64
N ALA A 144 -4.90 -18.27 -2.69
CA ALA A 144 -5.12 -16.85 -2.44
C ALA A 144 -3.80 -16.16 -2.07
N TYR A 145 -3.69 -14.85 -2.30
CA TYR A 145 -2.59 -14.06 -1.75
C TYR A 145 -2.63 -14.12 -0.22
N ASP A 146 -3.79 -13.84 0.38
CA ASP A 146 -4.02 -14.03 1.81
C ASP A 146 -5.13 -15.08 2.05
N PRO A 147 -4.77 -16.33 2.38
CA PRO A 147 -5.74 -17.37 2.72
C PRO A 147 -6.51 -17.12 4.02
N CYS A 148 -6.05 -16.18 4.85
CA CYS A 148 -6.64 -15.82 6.14
C CYS A 148 -7.36 -14.45 6.10
N TYR A 149 -7.54 -13.86 4.92
CA TYR A 149 -8.32 -12.64 4.75
C TYR A 149 -9.68 -12.73 5.45
N HIS A 150 -10.01 -11.73 6.27
CA HIS A 150 -11.21 -11.66 7.11
C HIS A 150 -11.49 -12.94 7.94
N SER A 151 -10.45 -13.60 8.45
CA SER A 151 -10.58 -14.88 9.14
C SER A 151 -9.81 -14.90 10.46
N ALA A 152 -10.21 -15.79 11.36
CA ALA A 152 -9.57 -15.97 12.68
C ALA A 152 -8.07 -16.30 12.63
N CYS A 153 -7.58 -16.79 11.49
CA CYS A 153 -6.18 -17.13 11.30
C CYS A 153 -5.31 -15.95 10.85
N ASP A 154 -5.86 -14.74 10.65
CA ASP A 154 -5.09 -13.53 10.38
C ASP A 154 -4.35 -13.02 11.64
N THR A 155 -3.36 -13.81 12.04
CA THR A 155 -2.55 -13.65 13.25
C THR A 155 -1.13 -13.21 12.89
N ILE A 156 -0.24 -13.08 13.88
CA ILE A 156 1.16 -12.70 13.64
C ILE A 156 1.91 -13.69 12.74
N ASP A 157 1.43 -14.93 12.67
CA ASP A 157 1.98 -15.97 11.80
C ASP A 157 1.51 -15.83 10.33
N ASN A 158 0.57 -14.91 10.04
CA ASN A 158 0.00 -14.64 8.72
C ASN A 158 0.70 -13.48 7.98
N LEU A 159 2.02 -13.34 8.18
CA LEU A 159 2.80 -12.25 7.58
C LEU A 159 3.98 -12.79 6.78
N ASP A 160 4.22 -12.17 5.63
CA ASP A 160 5.51 -12.23 4.95
C ASP A 160 6.36 -11.02 5.35
N HIS A 161 7.46 -11.27 6.05
CA HIS A 161 8.34 -10.21 6.56
C HIS A 161 9.12 -9.49 5.45
N ASP A 162 9.40 -10.16 4.34
CA ASP A 162 10.10 -9.53 3.22
C ASP A 162 9.14 -8.57 2.51
N ALA A 163 7.91 -8.99 2.25
CA ALA A 163 6.87 -8.13 1.69
C ALA A 163 6.59 -6.91 2.58
N LEU A 164 6.44 -7.13 3.89
CA LEU A 164 6.21 -6.05 4.85
C LEU A 164 7.38 -5.04 4.85
N GLY A 165 8.62 -5.53 4.86
CA GLY A 165 9.81 -4.68 4.81
C GLY A 165 9.90 -3.86 3.52
N ILE A 166 9.74 -4.51 2.36
CA ILE A 166 9.77 -3.85 1.05
C ILE A 166 8.71 -2.75 0.97
N ASN A 167 7.48 -3.05 1.40
CA ASN A 167 6.37 -2.09 1.30
C ASN A 167 6.49 -0.95 2.32
N ALA A 168 6.97 -1.23 3.54
CA ALA A 168 7.24 -0.19 4.53
C ALA A 168 8.32 0.78 4.04
N ASP A 169 9.40 0.26 3.46
CA ASP A 169 10.47 1.08 2.88
C ASP A 169 10.00 1.86 1.65
N ALA A 170 9.14 1.28 0.81
CA ALA A 170 8.53 1.97 -0.32
C ALA A 170 7.64 3.14 0.13
N VAL A 171 6.82 2.93 1.16
CA VAL A 171 6.02 4.01 1.79
C VAL A 171 6.94 5.08 2.36
N ALA A 172 8.00 4.69 3.07
CA ALA A 172 8.99 5.63 3.61
C ALA A 172 9.61 6.47 2.49
N TYR A 173 10.01 5.85 1.37
CA TYR A 173 10.61 6.50 0.21
C TYR A 173 9.69 7.59 -0.36
N VAL A 174 8.45 7.25 -0.66
CA VAL A 174 7.47 8.20 -1.24
C VAL A 174 7.17 9.33 -0.27
N VAL A 175 6.90 9.02 1.00
CA VAL A 175 6.59 10.03 2.02
C VAL A 175 7.78 10.97 2.22
N LEU A 176 9.01 10.45 2.28
CA LEU A 176 10.22 11.25 2.42
C LEU A 176 10.45 12.17 1.22
N LEU A 177 10.23 11.68 -0.01
CA LEU A 177 10.35 12.51 -1.20
C LEU A 177 9.35 13.67 -1.18
N TYR A 178 8.07 13.41 -0.90
CA TYR A 178 7.08 14.47 -0.79
C TYR A 178 7.37 15.42 0.38
N ALA A 179 7.84 14.89 1.51
CA ALA A 179 8.17 15.70 2.67
C ALA A 179 9.38 16.62 2.43
N SER A 180 10.31 16.19 1.56
CA SER A 180 11.58 16.87 1.25
C SER A 180 11.47 17.86 0.08
N ARG A 181 10.48 17.72 -0.79
CA ARG A 181 10.27 18.65 -1.92
C ARG A 181 9.87 20.04 -1.42
N ARG A 182 10.34 21.10 -2.09
CA ARG A 182 9.94 22.50 -1.79
C ARG A 182 8.87 23.04 -2.73
N GLU A 183 8.57 22.31 -3.80
CA GLU A 183 7.57 22.67 -4.80
C GLU A 183 6.28 21.89 -4.53
N ALA A 184 5.13 22.51 -4.83
CA ALA A 184 3.83 21.89 -4.68
C ALA A 184 3.63 20.80 -5.75
N ILE A 185 2.90 19.74 -5.38
CA ILE A 185 2.54 18.61 -6.26
C ILE A 185 1.72 19.09 -7.48
N ASN A 186 1.10 20.27 -7.40
CA ASN A 186 0.17 20.77 -8.42
C ASN A 186 0.63 22.12 -9.03
N ALA A 187 1.91 22.27 -9.36
CA ALA A 187 2.42 23.50 -9.99
C ALA A 187 2.22 23.54 -11.53
N GLY A 188 1.13 22.96 -12.02
CA GLY A 188 0.68 23.00 -13.43
C GLY A 188 -0.57 23.84 -13.59
#